data_AF-T1BWT3-F1
#
_entry.id   AF-T1BWT3-F1
#
_cell.length_a   1.000
_cell.length_b   1.000
_cell.length_c   1.000
_cell.angle_alpha   90.00
_cell.angle_beta   90.00
_cell.angle_gamma   90.00
#
_symmetry.space_group_name_H-M   'P 1'
#
loop_
_entity.id
_entity.type
_entity.pdbx_description
1 polymer ?
#
loop_
_entity_poly.entity_id
_entity_poly.type
_entity_poly.pdbx_seq_one_letter_code
_entity_poly.pdbx_strand_id
1 'polypeptide(L)'
;MTVFILASGGLTLLILCYLVFSLIRGGVVSDHRKALNAAVYRDQLQELEAERADGSLADQDYDQAREEVERRLLEDTEVMPEVTDRVHGRTTALLLLALIPLASIGMYLWRGHPEALDLQPAEMAAAPAQQMTPAKINDMVKALAEKLAKNPDNPQGWAMLGRSYMNLDKPGEAIKAFGHLKKEMANDPELMVDYAEALAADAQVRGDDKQMIESNTWVMNALKLEPGNGKGLFMAGSFAFITQQYALAVSYWSKLMPLLEPGSQDSSFVLEQLNKARAQLKLAPVTADSFAGPEGPVKPQAQKGAAASSISGEVTLDPALKGQDHPGRNPVHFCQGSTRSSHASGSDSNHGRVLAPQIS
;
A
#
# COMPACT_ATOMS: atom_id res chain seq x y z
N MET A 1 -1.87 -25.93 6.28
CA MET A 1 -2.95 -25.46 5.38
C MET A 1 -4.33 -26.01 5.77
N THR A 2 -4.47 -27.29 6.12
CA THR A 2 -5.74 -27.89 6.57
C THR A 2 -6.33 -27.23 7.83
N VAL A 3 -5.49 -26.88 8.82
CA VAL A 3 -5.94 -26.20 10.05
C VAL A 3 -6.54 -24.83 9.76
N PHE A 4 -5.96 -24.07 8.81
CA PHE A 4 -6.47 -22.76 8.41
C PHE A 4 -7.81 -22.85 7.67
N ILE A 5 -7.98 -23.85 6.80
CA ILE A 5 -9.23 -24.09 6.07
C ILE A 5 -10.34 -24.56 7.02
N LEU A 6 -10.01 -25.44 7.98
CA LEU A 6 -10.97 -25.89 8.99
C LEU A 6 -11.34 -24.76 9.96
N ALA A 7 -10.39 -23.92 10.36
CA ALA A 7 -10.64 -22.77 11.22
C ALA A 7 -11.51 -21.71 10.53
N SER A 8 -11.22 -21.38 9.27
CA SER A 8 -12.02 -20.43 8.48
C SER A 8 -13.42 -20.97 8.15
N GLY A 9 -13.53 -22.25 7.78
CA GLY A 9 -14.82 -22.92 7.56
C GLY A 9 -15.67 -23.05 8.83
N GLY A 10 -15.03 -23.27 9.99
CA GLY A 10 -15.72 -23.29 11.28
C GLY A 10 -16.24 -21.91 11.69
N LEU A 11 -15.44 -20.86 11.47
CA LEU A 11 -15.82 -19.48 11.79
C LEU A 11 -17.02 -19.01 10.96
N THR A 12 -17.03 -19.31 9.66
CA THR A 12 -18.15 -18.92 8.78
C THR A 12 -19.44 -19.63 9.17
N LEU A 13 -19.37 -20.92 9.53
CA LEU A 13 -20.53 -21.69 9.97
C LEU A 13 -21.10 -21.18 11.30
N LEU A 14 -20.24 -20.78 12.24
CA LEU A 14 -20.65 -20.18 13.52
C LEU A 14 -21.39 -18.84 13.32
N ILE A 15 -20.86 -17.96 12.45
CA ILE A 15 -21.49 -16.68 12.13
C ILE A 15 -22.87 -16.91 11.48
N LEU A 16 -22.97 -17.89 10.59
CA LEU A 16 -24.21 -18.25 9.91
C LEU A 16 -25.26 -18.78 10.89
N CYS A 17 -24.87 -19.67 11.80
CA CYS A 17 -25.73 -20.18 12.87
C CYS A 17 -26.21 -19.05 13.80
N TYR A 18 -25.34 -18.11 14.15
CA TYR A 18 -25.70 -16.97 15.00
C TYR A 18 -26.71 -16.03 14.32
N LEU A 19 -26.52 -15.73 13.03
CA LEU A 19 -27.44 -14.90 12.26
C LEU A 19 -28.81 -15.56 12.11
N VAL A 20 -28.86 -16.86 11.79
CA VAL A 20 -30.11 -17.63 11.71
C VAL A 20 -30.81 -17.67 13.07
N PHE A 21 -30.06 -17.91 14.14
CA PHE A 21 -30.60 -17.90 15.50
C PHE A 21 -31.18 -16.54 15.89
N SER A 22 -30.47 -15.46 15.61
CA SER A 22 -30.92 -14.09 15.86
C SER A 22 -32.20 -13.76 15.09
N LEU A 23 -32.28 -14.17 13.81
CA LEU A 23 -33.43 -13.92 12.96
C LEU A 23 -34.68 -14.73 13.37
N ILE A 24 -34.48 -15.92 13.93
CA ILE A 24 -35.59 -16.75 14.45
C ILE A 24 -36.08 -16.22 15.81
N ARG A 25 -35.23 -15.54 16.60
CA ARG A 25 -35.57 -15.04 17.94
C ARG A 25 -36.29 -13.68 17.99
N GLY A 26 -36.59 -13.06 16.85
CA GLY A 26 -37.19 -11.72 16.74
C GLY A 26 -38.62 -11.53 17.28
N GLY A 27 -39.20 -12.50 18.01
CA GLY A 27 -40.58 -12.44 18.53
C GLY A 27 -40.74 -11.90 19.96
N VAL A 28 -39.68 -11.84 20.77
CA VAL A 28 -39.80 -11.66 22.23
C VAL A 28 -40.16 -10.22 22.66
N VAL A 29 -39.83 -9.22 21.83
CA VAL A 29 -40.05 -7.79 22.16
C VAL A 29 -41.52 -7.36 22.02
N SER A 30 -42.33 -8.13 21.27
CA SER A 30 -43.77 -7.87 21.11
C SER A 30 -44.57 -8.35 22.32
N ASP A 31 -44.24 -9.53 22.85
CA ASP A 31 -44.95 -10.11 24.00
C ASP A 31 -44.70 -9.30 25.29
N HIS A 32 -43.46 -8.82 25.48
CA HIS A 32 -43.11 -8.06 26.67
C HIS A 32 -43.84 -6.70 26.75
N ARG A 33 -44.11 -6.04 25.61
CA ARG A 33 -44.88 -4.79 25.55
C ARG A 33 -46.37 -4.98 25.84
N LYS A 34 -46.98 -6.05 25.30
CA LYS A 34 -48.38 -6.39 25.59
C LYS A 34 -48.58 -6.74 27.06
N ALA A 35 -47.65 -7.49 27.65
CA ALA A 35 -47.68 -7.84 29.07
C ALA A 35 -47.50 -6.62 30.00
N LEU A 36 -46.63 -5.67 29.63
CA LEU A 36 -46.43 -4.42 30.39
C LEU A 36 -47.65 -3.50 30.33
N ASN A 37 -48.27 -3.33 29.15
CA ASN A 37 -49.46 -2.48 29.01
C ASN A 37 -50.67 -3.06 29.79
N ALA A 38 -50.87 -4.37 29.77
CA ALA A 38 -51.96 -5.02 30.50
C ALA A 38 -51.84 -4.91 32.03
N ALA A 39 -50.61 -4.78 32.56
CA ALA A 39 -50.40 -4.57 33.98
C ALA A 39 -50.82 -3.14 34.40
N VAL A 40 -50.48 -2.13 33.60
CA VAL A 40 -50.83 -0.73 33.88
C VAL A 40 -52.35 -0.52 33.92
N TYR A 41 -53.08 -1.11 32.97
CA TYR A 41 -54.55 -1.01 32.96
C TYR A 41 -55.21 -1.71 34.14
N ARG A 42 -54.59 -2.79 34.65
CA ARG A 42 -55.08 -3.48 35.85
C ARG A 42 -54.90 -2.63 37.10
N ASP A 43 -53.76 -1.94 37.23
CA ASP A 43 -53.48 -1.04 38.35
C ASP A 43 -54.47 0.14 38.35
N GLN A 44 -54.79 0.71 37.18
CA GLN A 44 -55.77 1.80 37.04
C GLN A 44 -57.19 1.39 37.50
N LEU A 45 -57.62 0.16 37.20
CA LEU A 45 -58.92 -0.34 37.65
C LEU A 45 -58.96 -0.55 39.17
N GLN A 46 -57.85 -1.01 39.77
CA GLN A 46 -57.75 -1.16 41.23
C GLN A 46 -57.76 0.18 41.95
N GLU A 47 -57.14 1.21 41.37
CA GLU A 47 -57.16 2.57 41.91
C GLU A 47 -58.58 3.15 41.90
N LEU A 48 -59.32 3.00 40.79
CA LEU A 48 -60.73 3.41 40.70
C LEU A 48 -61.64 2.67 41.71
N GLU A 49 -61.40 1.38 41.95
CA GLU A 49 -62.14 0.61 42.97
C GLU A 49 -61.83 1.10 44.39
N ALA A 50 -60.58 1.47 44.67
CA ALA A 50 -60.18 2.01 45.96
C ALA A 50 -60.81 3.38 46.23
N GLU A 51 -60.84 4.28 45.23
CA GLU A 51 -61.49 5.59 45.34
C GLU A 51 -63.01 5.48 45.54
N ARG A 52 -63.65 4.51 44.88
CA ARG A 52 -65.05 4.19 45.12
C ARG A 52 -65.27 3.68 46.55
N ALA A 53 -64.40 2.82 47.05
CA ALA A 53 -64.50 2.25 48.39
C ALA A 53 -64.29 3.28 49.51
N ASP A 54 -63.44 4.29 49.28
CA ASP A 54 -63.22 5.42 50.20
C ASP A 54 -64.30 6.52 50.07
N GLY A 55 -65.23 6.37 49.12
CA GLY A 55 -66.32 7.30 48.88
C GLY A 55 -65.89 8.61 48.21
N SER A 56 -64.66 8.69 47.70
CA SER A 56 -64.16 9.85 46.96
C SER A 56 -64.71 9.91 45.53
N LEU A 57 -65.18 8.79 44.99
CA LEU A 57 -65.78 8.68 43.66
C LEU A 57 -67.23 8.19 43.73
N ALA A 58 -68.15 8.90 43.09
CA ALA A 58 -69.55 8.49 43.02
C ALA A 58 -69.72 7.26 42.11
N ASP A 59 -70.68 6.38 42.41
CA ASP A 59 -70.91 5.14 41.66
C ASP A 59 -71.12 5.38 40.14
N GLN A 60 -71.78 6.49 39.77
CA GLN A 60 -72.01 6.85 38.37
C GLN A 60 -70.72 7.26 37.65
N ASP A 61 -69.80 7.92 38.35
CA ASP A 61 -68.52 8.35 37.79
C ASP A 61 -67.56 7.16 37.67
N TYR A 62 -67.63 6.22 38.62
CA TYR A 62 -66.87 4.95 38.56
C TYR A 62 -67.24 4.12 37.32
N ASP A 63 -68.54 3.95 37.05
CA ASP A 63 -68.99 3.15 35.91
C ASP A 63 -68.54 3.76 34.57
N GLN A 64 -68.57 5.10 34.45
CA GLN A 64 -68.07 5.80 33.26
C GLN A 64 -66.55 5.67 33.10
N ALA A 65 -65.79 5.90 34.17
CA ALA A 65 -64.33 5.81 34.14
C ALA A 65 -63.86 4.39 33.81
N ARG A 66 -64.52 3.38 34.37
CA ARG A 66 -64.24 1.97 34.08
C ARG A 66 -64.50 1.64 32.61
N GLU A 67 -65.63 2.04 32.04
CA GLU A 67 -65.96 1.78 30.64
C GLU A 67 -64.96 2.43 29.69
N GLU A 68 -64.47 3.64 30.03
CA GLU A 68 -63.43 4.31 29.25
C GLU A 68 -62.08 3.56 29.30
N VAL A 69 -61.67 3.05 30.46
CA VAL A 69 -60.46 2.24 30.60
C VAL A 69 -60.57 0.92 29.83
N GLU A 70 -61.72 0.22 29.93
CA GLU A 70 -61.98 -1.00 29.19
C GLU A 70 -61.99 -0.78 27.67
N ARG A 71 -62.58 0.33 27.21
CA ARG A 71 -62.59 0.71 25.80
C ARG A 71 -61.18 1.04 25.29
N ARG A 72 -60.38 1.80 26.04
CA ARG A 72 -58.99 2.10 25.68
C ARG A 72 -58.12 0.85 25.65
N LEU A 73 -58.34 -0.09 26.58
CA LEU A 73 -57.66 -1.39 26.56
C LEU A 73 -57.99 -2.18 25.28
N LEU A 74 -59.24 -2.17 24.83
CA LEU A 74 -59.65 -2.81 23.58
C LEU A 74 -59.04 -2.11 22.36
N GLU A 75 -59.03 -0.78 22.31
CA GLU A 75 -58.40 0.00 21.24
C GLU A 75 -56.87 -0.21 21.19
N ASP A 76 -56.19 -0.34 22.35
CA ASP A 76 -54.75 -0.65 22.42
C ASP A 76 -54.43 -2.14 22.15
N THR A 77 -55.42 -3.04 22.30
CA THR A 77 -55.28 -4.48 22.03
C THR A 77 -55.63 -4.85 20.59
N GLU A 78 -56.40 -4.00 19.89
CA GLU A 78 -56.55 -4.06 18.43
C GLU A 78 -55.22 -3.66 17.77
N VAL A 79 -54.38 -4.67 17.62
CA VAL A 79 -53.15 -4.64 16.86
C VAL A 79 -53.43 -4.03 15.48
N MET A 80 -52.92 -2.81 15.23
CA MET A 80 -52.66 -2.31 13.87
C MET A 80 -52.16 -3.50 13.04
N PRO A 81 -52.72 -3.79 11.85
CA PRO A 81 -52.27 -4.92 11.06
C PRO A 81 -50.76 -4.83 10.96
N GLU A 82 -50.05 -5.84 11.51
CA GLU A 82 -48.62 -5.96 11.36
C GLU A 82 -48.35 -5.75 9.88
N VAL A 83 -47.65 -4.66 9.54
CA VAL A 83 -47.16 -4.43 8.20
C VAL A 83 -46.50 -5.73 7.77
N THR A 84 -47.06 -6.35 6.74
CA THR A 84 -46.75 -7.70 6.23
C THR A 84 -45.34 -7.83 5.64
N ASP A 85 -44.40 -7.01 6.11
CA ASP A 85 -43.01 -6.96 5.66
C ASP A 85 -42.11 -7.97 6.37
N ARG A 86 -42.58 -8.62 7.45
CA ARG A 86 -41.80 -9.66 8.14
C ARG A 86 -41.55 -10.91 7.29
N VAL A 87 -42.45 -11.21 6.34
CA VAL A 87 -42.27 -12.35 5.42
C VAL A 87 -41.23 -12.01 4.33
N HIS A 88 -41.17 -10.77 3.88
CA HIS A 88 -40.23 -10.32 2.84
C HIS A 88 -38.80 -10.16 3.35
N GLY A 89 -38.59 -9.77 4.61
CA GLY A 89 -37.24 -9.69 5.21
C GLY A 89 -36.56 -11.06 5.38
N ARG A 90 -37.35 -12.09 5.68
CA ARG A 90 -36.85 -13.46 5.89
C ARG A 90 -36.58 -14.18 4.57
N THR A 91 -37.40 -13.96 3.54
CA THR A 91 -37.15 -14.47 2.19
C THR A 91 -36.00 -13.75 1.50
N THR A 92 -35.89 -12.42 1.61
CA THR A 92 -34.74 -11.67 1.10
C THR A 92 -33.44 -12.04 1.81
N ALA A 93 -33.46 -12.25 3.13
CA ALA A 93 -32.32 -12.75 3.88
C ALA A 93 -31.90 -14.17 3.43
N LEU A 94 -32.86 -15.07 3.21
CA LEU A 94 -32.58 -16.42 2.68
C LEU A 94 -32.07 -16.38 1.23
N LEU A 95 -32.60 -15.48 0.40
CA LEU A 95 -32.14 -15.26 -0.97
C LEU A 95 -30.71 -14.75 -0.98
N LEU A 96 -30.38 -13.73 -0.18
CA LEU A 96 -29.02 -13.21 -0.06
C LEU A 96 -28.06 -14.26 0.50
N LEU A 97 -28.51 -15.07 1.48
CA LEU A 97 -27.74 -16.18 2.04
C LEU A 97 -27.39 -17.25 1.00
N ALA A 98 -28.27 -17.50 0.03
CA ALA A 98 -28.02 -18.44 -1.05
C ALA A 98 -27.24 -17.82 -2.22
N LEU A 99 -27.53 -16.56 -2.54
CA LEU A 99 -27.04 -15.87 -3.74
C LEU A 99 -25.60 -15.37 -3.56
N ILE A 100 -25.20 -14.97 -2.35
CA ILE A 100 -23.81 -14.56 -2.07
C ILE A 100 -22.82 -15.74 -2.24
N PRO A 101 -23.05 -16.94 -1.65
CA PRO A 101 -22.21 -18.10 -1.90
C PRO A 101 -22.23 -18.54 -3.37
N LEU A 102 -23.41 -18.55 -4.03
CA LEU A 102 -23.49 -18.92 -5.44
C LEU A 102 -22.71 -17.94 -6.33
N ALA A 103 -22.81 -16.64 -6.08
CA ALA A 103 -22.07 -15.63 -6.80
C ALA A 103 -20.56 -15.76 -6.53
N SER A 104 -20.17 -16.06 -5.30
CA SER A 104 -18.77 -16.35 -4.95
C SER A 104 -18.23 -17.59 -5.68
N ILE A 105 -19.02 -18.67 -5.75
CA ILE A 105 -18.67 -19.89 -6.49
C ILE A 105 -18.60 -19.59 -8.00
N GLY A 106 -19.57 -18.86 -8.54
CA GLY A 106 -19.60 -18.48 -9.96
C GLY A 106 -18.42 -17.58 -10.33
N MET A 107 -18.08 -16.62 -9.48
CA MET A 107 -16.92 -15.74 -9.67
C MET A 107 -15.60 -16.52 -9.54
N TYR A 108 -15.53 -17.51 -8.64
CA TYR A 108 -14.42 -18.45 -8.55
C TYR A 108 -14.31 -19.35 -9.79
N LEU A 109 -15.41 -19.83 -10.35
CA LEU A 109 -15.38 -20.63 -11.58
C LEU A 109 -15.06 -19.80 -12.82
N TRP A 110 -15.42 -18.50 -12.82
CA TRP A 110 -15.16 -17.59 -13.93
C TRP A 110 -13.73 -17.02 -13.92
N ARG A 111 -13.19 -16.69 -12.74
CA ARG A 111 -11.86 -16.07 -12.58
C ARG A 111 -10.80 -17.05 -12.09
N GLY A 112 -11.19 -18.06 -11.32
CA GLY A 112 -10.30 -19.09 -10.78
C GLY A 112 -10.06 -20.19 -11.80
N HIS A 113 -8.86 -20.77 -11.77
CA HIS A 113 -8.56 -22.00 -12.47
C HIS A 113 -8.99 -23.18 -11.56
N PRO A 114 -10.13 -23.85 -11.81
CA PRO A 114 -10.50 -25.04 -11.05
C PRO A 114 -9.45 -26.17 -11.19
N GLU A 115 -8.62 -26.11 -12.23
CA GLU A 115 -7.45 -27.00 -12.44
C GLU A 115 -6.34 -26.78 -11.39
N ALA A 116 -6.31 -25.67 -10.64
CA ALA A 116 -5.39 -25.49 -9.52
C ALA A 116 -5.83 -26.26 -8.25
N LEU A 117 -7.09 -26.74 -8.22
CA LEU A 117 -7.62 -27.62 -7.16
C LEU A 117 -7.69 -29.09 -7.59
N ASP A 118 -7.37 -29.42 -8.85
CA ASP A 118 -7.23 -30.80 -9.31
C ASP A 118 -5.87 -31.36 -8.88
N LEU A 119 -5.66 -31.39 -7.56
CA LEU A 119 -4.75 -32.37 -6.96
C LEU A 119 -5.43 -33.72 -7.09
N GLN A 120 -5.28 -34.38 -8.25
CA GLN A 120 -5.68 -35.77 -8.46
C GLN A 120 -5.26 -36.65 -7.26
N PRO A 121 -6.19 -37.16 -6.43
CA PRO A 121 -5.84 -38.03 -5.32
C PRO A 121 -6.51 -39.39 -5.52
N ALA A 122 -5.88 -40.27 -6.28
CA ALA A 122 -6.20 -41.71 -6.23
C ALA A 122 -5.07 -42.65 -6.68
N GLU A 123 -4.18 -42.23 -7.58
CA GLU A 123 -3.09 -43.13 -8.06
C GLU A 123 -1.70 -42.79 -7.52
N MET A 124 -1.52 -41.66 -6.82
CA MET A 124 -0.22 -41.25 -6.24
C MET A 124 -0.09 -41.49 -4.72
N ALA A 125 -1.08 -42.09 -4.06
CA ALA A 125 -1.05 -42.35 -2.62
C ALA A 125 -0.01 -43.40 -2.17
N ALA A 126 0.79 -43.95 -3.10
CA ALA A 126 1.93 -44.82 -2.81
C ALA A 126 3.30 -44.12 -2.96
N ALA A 127 3.35 -42.82 -3.28
CA ALA A 127 4.60 -42.06 -3.28
C ALA A 127 4.69 -41.21 -2.01
N PRO A 128 5.77 -41.30 -1.20
CA PRO A 128 5.94 -40.45 -0.03
C PRO A 128 5.91 -38.99 -0.48
N ALA A 129 5.26 -38.11 0.29
CA ALA A 129 5.14 -36.68 0.03
C ALA A 129 6.44 -36.12 -0.55
N GLN A 130 6.49 -35.92 -1.87
CA GLN A 130 7.71 -35.52 -2.53
C GLN A 130 7.98 -34.08 -2.13
N GLN A 131 8.87 -33.93 -1.15
CA GLN A 131 9.54 -32.68 -0.87
C GLN A 131 9.92 -32.05 -2.21
N MET A 132 9.57 -30.78 -2.42
CA MET A 132 10.03 -30.02 -3.58
C MET A 132 11.55 -29.88 -3.43
N THR A 133 12.28 -30.84 -4.01
CA THR A 133 13.72 -30.85 -4.02
C THR A 133 14.21 -29.89 -5.12
N PRO A 134 15.41 -29.28 -4.96
CA PRO A 134 16.03 -28.49 -6.02
C PRO A 134 16.11 -29.24 -7.36
N ALA A 135 16.31 -30.56 -7.32
CA ALA A 135 16.31 -31.41 -8.51
C ALA A 135 14.95 -31.41 -9.24
N LYS A 136 13.84 -31.53 -8.50
CA LYS A 136 12.49 -31.52 -9.08
C LYS A 136 12.14 -30.17 -9.70
N ILE A 137 12.56 -29.06 -9.07
CA ILE A 137 12.40 -27.70 -9.63
C ILE A 137 13.18 -27.58 -10.95
N ASN A 138 14.43 -28.04 -10.97
CA ASN A 138 15.25 -28.02 -12.18
C ASN A 138 14.65 -28.87 -13.31
N ASP A 139 14.03 -30.01 -13.00
CA ASP A 139 13.35 -30.83 -14.01
C ASP A 139 12.06 -30.18 -14.54
N MET A 140 11.30 -29.49 -13.69
CA MET A 140 10.16 -28.68 -14.13
C MET A 140 10.59 -27.55 -15.09
N VAL A 141 11.68 -26.86 -14.78
CA VAL A 141 12.25 -25.80 -15.64
C VAL A 141 12.73 -26.37 -16.97
N LYS A 142 13.36 -27.55 -16.99
CA LYS A 142 13.72 -28.24 -18.23
C LYS A 142 12.49 -28.60 -19.07
N ALA A 143 11.46 -29.17 -18.45
CA ALA A 143 10.23 -29.52 -19.16
C ALA A 143 9.55 -28.28 -19.77
N LEU A 144 9.59 -27.14 -19.07
CA LEU A 144 9.14 -25.86 -19.61
C LEU A 144 9.97 -25.42 -20.83
N ALA A 145 11.30 -25.50 -20.73
CA ALA A 145 12.20 -25.15 -21.83
C ALA A 145 11.93 -26.02 -23.08
N GLU A 146 11.74 -27.32 -22.90
CA GLU A 146 11.41 -28.24 -24.01
C GLU A 146 10.06 -27.92 -24.67
N LYS A 147 9.05 -27.55 -23.87
CA LYS A 147 7.74 -27.12 -24.39
C LYS A 147 7.87 -25.83 -25.20
N LEU A 148 8.62 -24.85 -24.71
CA LEU A 148 8.83 -23.58 -25.40
C LEU A 148 9.69 -23.74 -26.65
N ALA A 149 10.63 -24.68 -26.68
CA ALA A 149 11.37 -25.03 -27.89
C ALA A 149 10.45 -25.57 -29.00
N LYS A 150 9.38 -26.29 -28.63
CA LYS A 150 8.37 -26.80 -29.59
C LYS A 150 7.32 -25.76 -29.97
N ASN A 151 7.04 -24.81 -29.09
CA ASN A 151 6.12 -23.70 -29.34
C ASN A 151 6.80 -22.36 -28.96
N PRO A 152 7.60 -21.78 -29.88
CA PRO A 152 8.41 -20.60 -29.58
C PRO A 152 7.58 -19.31 -29.49
N ASP A 153 6.34 -19.31 -29.97
CA ASP A 153 5.44 -18.14 -29.98
C ASP A 153 4.72 -17.97 -28.64
N ASN A 154 5.50 -17.90 -27.56
CA ASN A 154 4.99 -17.67 -26.22
C ASN A 154 5.93 -16.75 -25.43
N PRO A 155 5.80 -15.43 -25.61
CA PRO A 155 6.67 -14.47 -24.96
C PRO A 155 6.65 -14.56 -23.43
N GLN A 156 5.47 -14.72 -22.83
CA GLN A 156 5.32 -14.83 -21.39
C GLN A 156 6.02 -16.07 -20.84
N GLY A 157 5.95 -17.19 -21.57
CA GLY A 157 6.64 -18.42 -21.23
C GLY A 157 8.16 -18.28 -21.23
N TRP A 158 8.72 -17.60 -22.23
CA TRP A 158 10.16 -17.31 -22.28
C TRP A 158 10.61 -16.37 -21.15
N ALA A 159 9.79 -15.38 -20.78
CA ALA A 159 10.12 -14.46 -19.68
C ALA A 159 10.14 -15.22 -18.34
N MET A 160 9.13 -16.07 -18.13
CA MET A 160 9.07 -16.94 -16.95
C MET A 160 10.25 -17.92 -16.91
N LEU A 161 10.64 -18.49 -18.05
CA LEU A 161 11.80 -19.37 -18.13
C LEU A 161 13.09 -18.62 -17.78
N GLY A 162 13.29 -17.41 -18.30
CA GLY A 162 14.45 -16.55 -17.98
C GLY A 162 14.55 -16.26 -16.48
N ARG A 163 13.46 -15.79 -15.86
CA ARG A 163 13.39 -15.54 -14.41
C ARG A 163 13.60 -16.83 -13.59
N SER A 164 13.08 -17.96 -14.06
CA SER A 164 13.30 -19.25 -13.41
C SER A 164 14.76 -19.67 -13.43
N TYR A 165 15.48 -19.42 -14.53
CA TYR A 165 16.92 -19.65 -14.60
C TYR A 165 17.71 -18.70 -13.71
N MET A 166 17.29 -17.44 -13.56
CA MET A 166 17.90 -16.51 -12.59
C MET A 166 17.76 -17.01 -11.16
N ASN A 167 16.57 -17.50 -10.77
CA ASN A 167 16.32 -18.08 -9.45
C ASN A 167 17.08 -19.40 -9.19
N LEU A 168 17.58 -20.05 -10.24
CA LEU A 168 18.38 -21.27 -10.16
C LEU A 168 19.88 -21.00 -10.28
N ASP A 169 20.31 -19.73 -10.19
CA ASP A 169 21.71 -19.31 -10.36
C ASP A 169 22.32 -19.74 -11.71
N LYS A 170 21.50 -19.71 -12.77
CA LYS A 170 21.85 -20.08 -14.15
C LYS A 170 21.72 -18.89 -15.11
N PRO A 171 22.54 -17.83 -14.95
CA PRO A 171 22.38 -16.61 -15.72
C PRO A 171 22.66 -16.79 -17.22
N GLY A 172 23.55 -17.71 -17.60
CA GLY A 172 23.82 -18.02 -19.02
C GLY A 172 22.61 -18.60 -19.75
N GLU A 173 21.84 -19.48 -19.11
CA GLU A 173 20.59 -20.02 -19.64
C GLU A 173 19.47 -18.97 -19.63
N ALA A 174 19.43 -18.11 -18.60
CA ALA A 174 18.50 -17.00 -18.55
C ALA A 174 18.68 -16.04 -19.75
N ILE A 175 19.93 -15.68 -20.08
CA ILE A 175 20.26 -14.84 -21.25
C ILE A 175 19.70 -15.46 -22.54
N LYS A 176 19.82 -16.79 -22.71
CA LYS A 176 19.28 -17.48 -23.89
C LYS A 176 17.75 -17.40 -23.94
N ALA A 177 17.08 -17.64 -22.81
CA ALA A 177 15.63 -17.58 -22.72
C ALA A 177 15.09 -16.16 -23.00
N PHE A 178 15.65 -15.13 -22.36
CA PHE A 178 15.32 -13.73 -22.63
C PHE A 178 15.69 -13.31 -24.06
N GLY A 179 16.71 -13.93 -24.67
CA GLY A 179 17.08 -13.72 -26.07
C GLY A 179 15.96 -14.04 -27.09
N HIS A 180 14.97 -14.85 -26.72
CA HIS A 180 13.76 -15.07 -27.53
C HIS A 180 12.81 -13.87 -27.53
N LEU A 181 12.99 -12.91 -26.62
CA LEU A 181 12.07 -11.79 -26.38
C LEU A 181 12.59 -10.46 -26.90
N LYS A 182 13.54 -10.49 -27.85
CA LYS A 182 14.18 -9.27 -28.36
C LYS A 182 13.19 -8.25 -28.94
N LYS A 183 12.07 -8.70 -29.50
CA LYS A 183 11.06 -7.82 -30.07
C LYS A 183 10.25 -7.13 -28.98
N GLU A 184 9.89 -7.87 -27.96
CA GLU A 184 9.08 -7.45 -26.81
C GLU A 184 9.89 -6.50 -25.92
N MET A 185 11.17 -6.83 -25.68
CA MET A 185 12.10 -6.00 -24.92
C MET A 185 12.19 -4.57 -25.45
N ALA A 186 11.98 -4.31 -26.74
CA ALA A 186 12.10 -2.97 -27.30
C ALA A 186 11.14 -1.94 -26.67
N ASN A 187 10.00 -2.39 -26.12
CA ASN A 187 8.97 -1.53 -25.53
C ASN A 187 8.59 -1.91 -24.10
N ASP A 188 9.31 -2.86 -23.50
CA ASP A 188 9.05 -3.34 -22.14
C ASP A 188 10.30 -3.07 -21.26
N PRO A 189 10.28 -1.96 -20.48
CA PRO A 189 11.40 -1.60 -19.61
C PRO A 189 11.73 -2.67 -18.57
N GLU A 190 10.71 -3.36 -18.06
CA GLU A 190 10.90 -4.39 -17.04
C GLU A 190 11.66 -5.58 -17.63
N LEU A 191 11.29 -5.99 -18.85
CA LEU A 191 11.98 -7.08 -19.54
C LEU A 191 13.41 -6.70 -19.95
N MET A 192 13.65 -5.43 -20.30
CA MET A 192 15.02 -4.92 -20.51
C MET A 192 15.87 -5.05 -19.25
N VAL A 193 15.33 -4.70 -18.08
CA VAL A 193 16.05 -4.77 -16.80
C VAL A 193 16.27 -6.22 -16.36
N ASP A 194 15.30 -7.11 -16.55
CA ASP A 194 15.46 -8.54 -16.29
C ASP A 194 16.56 -9.16 -17.16
N TYR A 195 16.61 -8.81 -18.45
CA TYR A 195 17.69 -9.25 -19.33
C TYR A 195 19.04 -8.67 -18.91
N ALA A 196 19.07 -7.39 -18.54
CA ALA A 196 20.28 -6.75 -18.03
C ALA A 196 20.81 -7.43 -16.76
N GLU A 197 19.93 -7.85 -15.86
CA GLU A 197 20.31 -8.55 -14.64
C GLU A 197 20.97 -9.89 -14.96
N ALA A 198 20.40 -10.65 -15.91
CA ALA A 198 21.00 -11.89 -16.38
C ALA A 198 22.39 -11.68 -16.99
N LEU A 199 22.55 -10.62 -17.80
CA LEU A 199 23.84 -10.22 -18.37
C LEU A 199 24.85 -9.84 -17.27
N ALA A 200 24.45 -9.04 -16.27
CA ALA A 200 25.34 -8.65 -15.17
C ALA A 200 25.78 -9.84 -14.33
N ALA A 201 24.86 -10.77 -14.04
CA ALA A 201 25.15 -11.98 -13.28
C ALA A 201 26.12 -12.92 -14.03
N ASP A 202 25.90 -13.17 -15.32
CA ASP A 202 26.82 -13.99 -16.13
C ASP A 202 28.19 -13.31 -16.28
N ALA A 203 28.20 -11.99 -16.50
CA ALA A 203 29.41 -11.18 -16.59
C ALA A 203 30.24 -11.25 -15.30
N GLN A 204 29.60 -11.15 -14.13
CA GLN A 204 30.26 -11.26 -12.83
C GLN A 204 30.90 -12.64 -12.62
N VAL A 205 30.22 -13.72 -13.06
CA VAL A 205 30.74 -15.08 -12.95
C VAL A 205 31.93 -15.31 -13.89
N ARG A 206 31.88 -14.75 -15.11
CA ARG A 206 32.92 -14.93 -16.13
C ARG A 206 34.06 -13.92 -16.05
N GLY A 207 33.89 -12.82 -15.33
CA GLY A 207 34.77 -11.65 -15.40
C GLY A 207 34.71 -10.97 -16.78
N ASP A 208 33.53 -10.91 -17.40
CA ASP A 208 33.34 -10.29 -18.72
C ASP A 208 32.90 -8.83 -18.59
N ASP A 209 33.90 -7.93 -18.55
CA ASP A 209 33.66 -6.48 -18.45
C ASP A 209 32.82 -5.93 -19.62
N LYS A 210 32.95 -6.52 -20.82
CA LYS A 210 32.19 -6.07 -21.99
C LYS A 210 30.71 -6.38 -21.82
N GLN A 211 30.40 -7.57 -21.32
CA GLN A 211 29.02 -7.97 -21.04
C GLN A 211 28.43 -7.17 -19.86
N MET A 212 29.24 -6.80 -18.86
CA MET A 212 28.82 -5.89 -17.79
C MET A 212 28.43 -4.50 -18.33
N ILE A 213 29.19 -3.97 -19.31
CA ILE A 213 28.86 -2.71 -19.99
C ILE A 213 27.58 -2.84 -20.83
N GLU A 214 27.40 -3.99 -21.51
CA GLU A 214 26.18 -4.28 -22.25
C GLU A 214 24.95 -4.32 -21.33
N SER A 215 25.06 -4.98 -20.17
CA SER A 215 24.02 -4.97 -19.14
C SER A 215 23.61 -3.55 -18.77
N ASN A 216 24.57 -2.69 -18.44
CA ASN A 216 24.26 -1.30 -18.10
C ASN A 216 23.64 -0.53 -19.27
N THR A 217 23.98 -0.86 -20.52
CA THR A 217 23.34 -0.25 -21.70
C THR A 217 21.84 -0.58 -21.75
N TRP A 218 21.46 -1.81 -21.46
CA TRP A 218 20.05 -2.22 -21.35
C TRP A 218 19.34 -1.51 -20.19
N VAL A 219 19.96 -1.43 -19.01
CA VAL A 219 19.42 -0.67 -17.87
C VAL A 219 19.17 0.79 -18.26
N MET A 220 20.13 1.44 -18.91
CA MET A 220 19.99 2.83 -19.32
C MET A 220 18.90 3.04 -20.37
N ASN A 221 18.66 2.06 -21.25
CA ASN A 221 17.55 2.12 -22.20
C ASN A 221 16.19 1.95 -21.51
N ALA A 222 16.10 1.04 -20.52
CA ALA A 222 14.91 0.90 -19.70
C ALA A 222 14.58 2.20 -18.96
N LEU A 223 15.57 2.84 -18.33
CA LEU A 223 15.41 4.10 -17.61
C LEU A 223 15.06 5.30 -18.50
N LYS A 224 15.31 5.23 -19.82
CA LYS A 224 14.81 6.25 -20.76
C LYS A 224 13.30 6.13 -20.98
N LEU A 225 12.79 4.90 -21.00
CA LEU A 225 11.36 4.62 -21.18
C LEU A 225 10.60 4.80 -19.86
N GLU A 226 11.18 4.31 -18.77
CA GLU A 226 10.63 4.39 -17.42
C GLU A 226 11.69 4.91 -16.42
N PRO A 227 11.81 6.24 -16.27
CA PRO A 227 12.81 6.83 -15.36
C PRO A 227 12.65 6.45 -13.88
N GLY A 228 11.47 5.95 -13.51
CA GLY A 228 11.12 5.48 -12.16
C GLY A 228 11.25 3.97 -11.96
N ASN A 229 11.81 3.21 -12.91
CA ASN A 229 11.96 1.76 -12.73
C ASN A 229 12.93 1.48 -11.56
N GLY A 230 12.40 0.94 -10.46
CA GLY A 230 13.15 0.79 -9.21
C GLY A 230 14.37 -0.12 -9.35
N LYS A 231 14.21 -1.28 -10.00
CA LYS A 231 15.29 -2.23 -10.26
C LYS A 231 16.35 -1.62 -11.19
N GLY A 232 15.92 -0.92 -12.23
CA GLY A 232 16.81 -0.18 -13.13
C GLY A 232 17.64 0.88 -12.42
N LEU A 233 17.04 1.69 -11.55
CA LEU A 233 17.75 2.70 -10.74
C LEU A 233 18.75 2.05 -9.79
N PHE A 234 18.37 0.93 -9.16
CA PHE A 234 19.27 0.18 -8.29
C PHE A 234 20.50 -0.34 -9.05
N MET A 235 20.28 -0.97 -10.20
CA MET A 235 21.34 -1.53 -11.03
C MET A 235 22.25 -0.45 -11.63
N ALA A 236 21.70 0.66 -12.12
CA ALA A 236 22.48 1.79 -12.63
C ALA A 236 23.36 2.41 -11.54
N GLY A 237 22.82 2.55 -10.31
CA GLY A 237 23.59 2.99 -9.15
C GLY A 237 24.72 2.01 -8.79
N SER A 238 24.44 0.71 -8.85
CA SER A 238 25.41 -0.34 -8.56
C SER A 238 26.54 -0.38 -9.59
N PHE A 239 26.21 -0.30 -10.88
CA PHE A 239 27.20 -0.20 -11.96
C PHE A 239 28.06 1.07 -11.81
N ALA A 240 27.44 2.21 -11.50
CA ALA A 240 28.16 3.45 -11.23
C ALA A 240 29.10 3.32 -10.02
N PHE A 241 28.70 2.61 -8.98
CA PHE A 241 29.52 2.40 -7.79
C PHE A 241 30.75 1.52 -8.08
N ILE A 242 30.57 0.37 -8.74
CA ILE A 242 31.68 -0.53 -9.07
C ILE A 242 32.68 0.11 -10.05
N THR A 243 32.19 1.00 -10.92
CA THR A 243 33.03 1.78 -11.85
C THR A 243 33.57 3.08 -11.23
N GLN A 244 33.44 3.25 -9.90
CA GLN A 244 33.92 4.41 -9.13
C GLN A 244 33.31 5.76 -9.52
N GLN A 245 32.19 5.76 -10.24
CA GLN A 245 31.40 6.94 -10.57
C GLN A 245 30.45 7.28 -9.41
N TYR A 246 31.01 7.53 -8.23
CA TYR A 246 30.23 7.68 -6.99
C TYR A 246 29.16 8.79 -7.06
N ALA A 247 29.41 9.87 -7.81
CA ALA A 247 28.42 10.94 -7.99
C ALA A 247 27.15 10.43 -8.71
N LEU A 248 27.30 9.58 -9.72
CA LEU A 248 26.18 8.96 -10.42
C LEU A 248 25.49 7.93 -9.52
N ALA A 249 26.25 7.13 -8.77
CA ALA A 249 25.68 6.17 -7.82
C ALA A 249 24.79 6.86 -6.77
N VAL A 250 25.29 7.96 -6.18
CA VAL A 250 24.51 8.81 -5.27
C VAL A 250 23.25 9.33 -5.94
N SER A 251 23.33 9.80 -7.18
CA SER A 251 22.16 10.30 -7.93
C SER A 251 21.10 9.22 -8.15
N TYR A 252 21.47 8.03 -8.63
CA TYR A 252 20.52 6.95 -8.90
C TYR A 252 19.86 6.41 -7.64
N TRP A 253 20.65 6.12 -6.60
CA TRP A 253 20.09 5.61 -5.35
C TRP A 253 19.26 6.67 -4.61
N SER A 254 19.61 7.96 -4.70
CA SER A 254 18.76 9.03 -4.15
C SER A 254 17.41 9.13 -4.86
N LYS A 255 17.33 8.84 -6.17
CA LYS A 255 16.07 8.75 -6.91
C LYS A 255 15.27 7.50 -6.56
N LEU A 256 15.96 6.42 -6.19
CA LEU A 256 15.32 5.17 -5.79
C LEU A 256 14.70 5.24 -4.39
N MET A 257 15.34 5.93 -3.44
CA MET A 257 14.89 5.98 -2.03
C MET A 257 13.40 6.30 -1.85
N PRO A 258 12.80 7.30 -2.53
CA PRO A 258 11.37 7.62 -2.36
C PRO A 258 10.41 6.56 -2.94
N LEU A 259 10.91 5.65 -3.78
CA LEU A 259 10.11 4.58 -4.40
C LEU A 259 10.03 3.33 -3.51
N LEU A 260 10.88 3.25 -2.49
CA LEU A 260 10.94 2.12 -1.57
C LEU A 260 10.05 2.36 -0.36
N GLU A 261 9.48 1.29 0.20
CA GLU A 261 8.71 1.38 1.43
C GLU A 261 9.61 1.87 2.58
N PRO A 262 9.25 2.95 3.29
CA PRO A 262 10.04 3.47 4.40
C PRO A 262 10.26 2.41 5.49
N GLY A 263 11.52 2.19 5.88
CA GLY A 263 11.88 1.22 6.92
C GLY A 263 11.91 -0.24 6.45
N SER A 264 11.65 -0.52 5.17
CA SER A 264 11.88 -1.85 4.59
C SER A 264 13.35 -2.24 4.60
N GLN A 265 13.62 -3.55 4.46
CA GLN A 265 14.97 -4.08 4.32
C GLN A 265 15.66 -3.50 3.08
N ASP A 266 14.93 -3.37 1.97
CA ASP A 266 15.45 -2.80 0.72
C ASP A 266 15.83 -1.33 0.88
N SER A 267 14.97 -0.53 1.52
CA SER A 267 15.26 0.88 1.83
C SER A 267 16.52 1.01 2.67
N SER A 268 16.67 0.17 3.69
CA SER A 268 17.83 0.15 4.57
C SER A 268 19.11 -0.22 3.80
N PHE A 269 19.03 -1.23 2.93
CA PHE A 269 20.16 -1.66 2.11
C PHE A 269 20.60 -0.59 1.11
N VAL A 270 19.65 0.03 0.38
CA VAL A 270 19.95 1.11 -0.56
C VAL A 270 20.52 2.33 0.15
N LEU A 271 19.99 2.68 1.33
CA LEU A 271 20.52 3.77 2.16
C LEU A 271 21.97 3.52 2.58
N GLU A 272 22.31 2.28 2.93
CA GLU A 272 23.69 1.89 3.26
C GLU A 272 24.62 2.09 2.06
N GLN A 273 24.24 1.59 0.88
CA GLN A 273 25.04 1.75 -0.34
C GLN A 273 25.18 3.23 -0.73
N LEU A 274 24.10 4.00 -0.62
CA LEU A 274 24.09 5.44 -0.83
C LEU A 274 25.10 6.14 0.09
N ASN A 275 25.09 5.83 1.38
CA ASN A 275 26.03 6.42 2.33
C ASN A 275 27.48 5.99 2.08
N LYS A 276 27.73 4.76 1.64
CA LYS A 276 29.05 4.31 1.17
C LYS A 276 29.54 5.14 -0.01
N ALA A 277 28.70 5.40 -1.02
CA ALA A 277 29.07 6.26 -2.15
C ALA A 277 29.31 7.71 -1.74
N ARG A 278 28.48 8.25 -0.84
CA ARG A 278 28.64 9.61 -0.29
C ARG A 278 29.96 9.76 0.47
N ALA A 279 30.37 8.75 1.23
CA ALA A 279 31.64 8.75 1.95
C ALA A 279 32.85 8.84 1.00
N GLN A 280 32.81 8.16 -0.16
CA GLN A 280 33.86 8.27 -1.19
C GLN A 280 33.99 9.71 -1.74
N LEU A 281 32.88 10.46 -1.75
CA LEU A 281 32.83 11.87 -2.13
C LEU A 281 33.07 12.83 -0.95
N LYS A 282 33.36 12.32 0.26
CA LYS A 282 33.48 13.10 1.52
C LYS A 282 32.22 13.92 1.84
N LEU A 283 31.05 13.43 1.43
CA LEU A 283 29.75 14.03 1.76
C LEU A 283 29.24 13.47 3.09
N ALA A 284 28.51 14.28 3.85
CA ALA A 284 27.85 13.84 5.07
C ALA A 284 26.83 12.71 4.78
N PRO A 285 26.67 11.72 5.67
CA PRO A 285 25.66 10.67 5.49
C PRO A 285 24.24 11.25 5.55
N VAL A 286 23.30 10.57 4.92
CA VAL A 286 21.86 10.86 4.94
C VAL A 286 21.12 9.75 5.68
N THR A 287 19.94 10.08 6.20
CA THR A 287 19.03 9.15 6.87
C THR A 287 17.79 8.90 6.02
N ALA A 288 17.00 7.89 6.34
CA ALA A 288 15.72 7.63 5.66
C ALA A 288 14.78 8.85 5.72
N ASP A 289 14.79 9.60 6.83
CA ASP A 289 13.99 10.82 7.01
C ASP A 289 14.34 11.92 5.99
N SER A 290 15.56 11.88 5.41
CA SER A 290 15.97 12.84 4.38
C SER A 290 15.18 12.68 3.07
N PHE A 291 14.46 11.57 2.90
CA PHE A 291 13.67 11.23 1.72
C PHE A 291 12.16 11.15 2.01
N ALA A 292 11.75 11.31 3.27
CA ALA A 292 10.35 11.44 3.61
C ALA A 292 9.86 12.83 3.16
N GLY A 293 8.88 12.87 2.24
CA GLY A 293 8.23 14.12 1.86
C GLY A 293 7.60 14.84 3.07
N PRO A 294 7.21 16.12 2.94
CA PRO A 294 6.75 16.95 4.05
C PRO A 294 5.41 16.53 4.72
N GLU A 295 4.90 15.31 4.50
CA GLU A 295 3.56 14.86 4.94
C GLU A 295 3.56 13.63 5.86
N GLY A 296 4.67 13.30 6.52
CA GLY A 296 4.66 12.43 7.70
C GLY A 296 4.45 13.26 8.98
N PRO A 297 3.66 12.81 9.98
CA PRO A 297 3.48 13.57 11.20
C PRO A 297 4.81 13.62 11.95
N VAL A 298 5.52 14.73 11.82
CA VAL A 298 6.65 15.06 12.67
C VAL A 298 6.09 15.17 14.08
N LYS A 299 6.21 14.09 14.87
CA LYS A 299 6.21 14.22 16.32
C LYS A 299 7.35 15.18 16.65
N PRO A 300 7.09 16.32 17.30
CA PRO A 300 8.15 17.24 17.68
C PRO A 300 9.09 16.51 18.64
N GLN A 301 10.22 16.01 18.15
CA GLN A 301 11.34 15.71 19.03
C GLN A 301 11.87 17.06 19.48
N ALA A 302 11.65 17.36 20.77
CA ALA A 302 12.23 18.50 21.44
C ALA A 302 13.77 18.36 21.43
N GLN A 303 14.42 18.86 20.38
CA GLN A 303 15.84 19.13 20.41
C GLN A 303 16.06 20.36 21.29
N LYS A 304 16.57 20.07 22.49
CA LYS A 304 17.01 21.05 23.46
C LYS A 304 18.33 21.66 22.97
N GLY A 305 18.27 22.91 22.53
CA GLY A 305 19.39 23.84 22.53
C GLY A 305 20.32 23.83 21.31
N ALA A 306 20.02 24.69 20.34
CA ALA A 306 21.01 25.58 19.74
C ALA A 306 20.26 26.81 19.24
N ALA A 307 20.65 28.00 19.71
CA ALA A 307 20.04 29.25 19.31
C ALA A 307 20.18 29.42 17.78
N ALA A 308 19.06 29.36 17.07
CA ALA A 308 19.02 29.74 15.67
C ALA A 308 19.16 31.27 15.60
N SER A 309 20.37 31.73 15.28
CA SER A 309 20.59 33.10 14.84
C SER A 309 19.81 33.31 13.55
N SER A 310 18.65 33.96 13.63
CA SER A 310 17.94 34.43 12.45
C SER A 310 18.63 35.71 11.96
N ILE A 311 19.04 35.70 10.69
CA ILE A 311 19.53 36.89 10.00
C ILE A 311 18.33 37.45 9.25
N SER A 312 17.84 38.62 9.68
CA SER A 312 16.84 39.39 8.94
C SER A 312 17.57 40.50 8.18
N GLY A 313 17.29 40.64 6.88
CA GLY A 313 17.84 41.68 6.03
C GLY A 313 16.74 42.28 5.18
N GLU A 314 16.65 43.60 5.16
CA GLU A 314 15.75 44.35 4.28
C GLU A 314 16.41 44.48 2.91
N VAL A 315 15.76 43.99 1.86
CA VAL A 315 16.22 44.13 0.47
C VAL A 315 15.59 45.37 -0.12
N THR A 316 16.32 46.48 -0.13
CA THR A 316 15.93 47.68 -0.88
C THR A 316 16.49 47.59 -2.29
N LEU A 317 15.60 47.58 -3.28
CA LEU A 317 15.97 47.65 -4.70
C LEU A 317 16.61 49.01 -5.02
N ASP A 318 17.76 48.98 -5.67
CA ASP A 318 18.45 50.17 -6.17
C ASP A 318 17.55 50.94 -7.15
N PRO A 319 17.35 52.27 -7.01
CA PRO A 319 16.47 53.05 -7.88
C PRO A 319 16.77 52.94 -9.38
N ALA A 320 17.99 52.55 -9.75
CA ALA A 320 18.39 52.36 -11.15
C ALA A 320 17.72 51.17 -11.86
N LEU A 321 17.07 50.25 -11.12
CA LEU A 321 16.39 49.08 -11.69
C LEU A 321 14.87 49.24 -11.80
N LYS A 322 14.33 50.42 -11.45
CA LYS A 322 12.90 50.73 -11.53
C LYS A 322 12.52 51.14 -12.97
N GLY A 323 12.45 50.17 -13.89
CA GLY A 323 12.03 50.43 -15.27
C GLY A 323 12.31 49.36 -16.31
N GLN A 324 12.97 48.25 -15.97
CA GLN A 324 13.13 47.10 -16.87
C GLN A 324 12.46 45.87 -16.28
N ASP A 325 11.14 45.88 -16.30
CA ASP A 325 10.34 44.69 -16.03
C ASP A 325 9.71 44.26 -17.37
N HIS A 326 10.17 43.14 -17.92
CA HIS A 326 9.50 42.44 -19.02
C HIS A 326 8.82 41.21 -18.41
N PRO A 327 7.49 41.07 -18.48
CA PRO A 327 6.81 39.92 -17.91
C PRO A 327 7.14 38.70 -18.76
N GLY A 328 8.00 37.80 -18.26
CA GLY A 328 8.21 36.50 -18.90
C GLY A 328 9.60 35.87 -18.82
N ARG A 329 10.58 36.41 -18.10
CA ARG A 329 11.85 35.69 -17.86
C ARG A 329 12.16 35.60 -16.37
N ASN A 330 12.23 34.36 -15.88
CA ASN A 330 12.66 34.02 -14.53
C ASN A 330 14.19 34.29 -14.42
N PRO A 331 14.66 35.31 -13.68
CA PRO A 331 16.08 35.57 -13.57
C PRO A 331 16.70 34.61 -12.55
N VAL A 332 17.68 33.82 -13.00
CA VAL A 332 18.52 32.98 -12.16
C VAL A 332 19.41 33.91 -11.33
N HIS A 333 19.06 34.14 -10.06
CA HIS A 333 19.88 34.94 -9.15
C HIS A 333 21.07 34.11 -8.65
N PHE A 334 22.26 34.49 -9.12
CA PHE A 334 23.55 34.03 -8.59
C PHE A 334 23.87 34.84 -7.33
N CYS A 335 23.67 34.26 -6.14
CA CYS A 335 24.08 34.89 -4.88
C CYS A 335 25.57 34.62 -4.64
N GLN A 336 26.42 35.62 -4.90
CA GLN A 336 27.83 35.62 -4.51
C GLN A 336 27.95 36.28 -3.13
N GLY A 337 28.06 35.48 -2.07
CA GLY A 337 28.20 35.98 -0.69
C GLY A 337 29.60 36.52 -0.43
N SER A 338 29.74 37.84 -0.30
CA SER A 338 30.93 38.49 0.26
C SER A 338 30.75 38.65 1.78
N THR A 339 31.51 37.90 2.56
CA THR A 339 31.57 38.05 4.02
C THR A 339 32.53 39.18 4.39
N ARG A 340 32.01 40.29 4.93
CA ARG A 340 32.83 41.33 5.57
C ARG A 340 32.63 41.22 7.08
N SER A 341 33.59 40.63 7.79
CA SER A 341 33.58 40.62 9.25
C SER A 341 34.05 41.99 9.77
N SER A 342 33.21 42.62 10.60
CA SER A 342 33.60 43.81 11.37
C SER A 342 34.11 43.37 12.74
N HIS A 343 35.42 43.29 12.90
CA HIS A 343 36.04 43.35 14.23
C HIS A 343 36.73 44.70 14.39
N ALA A 344 36.23 45.46 15.36
CA ALA A 344 36.88 46.66 15.86
C ALA A 344 38.05 46.26 16.76
N SER A 345 39.26 46.73 16.43
CA SER A 345 40.31 47.01 17.41
C SER A 345 41.30 48.01 16.81
N GLY A 346 41.86 48.85 17.67
CA GLY A 346 42.43 50.15 17.36
C GLY A 346 43.77 50.19 16.62
N SER A 347 44.09 51.42 16.19
CA SER A 347 45.43 52.00 15.98
C SER A 347 46.34 51.35 14.92
N ASP A 348 46.48 51.96 13.74
CA ASP A 348 47.48 53.01 13.51
C ASP A 348 47.55 53.42 12.03
N SER A 349 47.70 54.72 11.84
CA SER A 349 48.36 55.46 10.76
C SER A 349 48.84 54.71 9.49
N ASN A 350 48.43 55.22 8.33
CA ASN A 350 49.31 55.84 7.29
C ASN A 350 48.90 55.50 5.83
N HIS A 351 49.30 56.39 4.93
CA HIS A 351 48.77 56.71 3.60
C HIS A 351 48.78 55.64 2.48
N GLY A 352 47.68 55.61 1.70
CA GLY A 352 47.62 56.06 0.29
C GLY A 352 48.37 55.31 -0.82
N ARG A 353 47.60 54.66 -1.72
CA ARG A 353 47.72 54.55 -3.22
C ARG A 353 46.98 53.28 -3.67
N VAL A 354 45.78 53.35 -4.26
CA VAL A 354 45.45 53.61 -5.68
C VAL A 354 46.48 53.04 -6.66
N LEU A 355 46.08 51.99 -7.38
CA LEU A 355 46.36 51.77 -8.82
C LEU A 355 45.49 50.57 -9.32
N ALA A 356 44.56 50.88 -10.21
CA ALA A 356 44.03 49.98 -11.23
C ALA A 356 44.59 50.46 -12.60
N PRO A 357 44.16 49.92 -13.76
CA PRO A 357 44.41 48.59 -14.32
C PRO A 357 45.09 48.68 -15.72
N GLN A 358 45.53 47.55 -16.28
CA GLN A 358 45.80 47.32 -17.71
C GLN A 358 45.48 45.83 -17.94
N ILE A 359 44.39 45.42 -18.60
CA ILE A 359 44.15 45.44 -20.05
C ILE A 359 45.40 45.07 -20.85
N SER A 360 45.47 43.81 -21.28
CA SER A 360 45.57 43.47 -22.70
C SER A 360 45.05 42.07 -22.95
#